data_AF-A0A974SW66-F1
#
_entry.id   AF-A0A974SW66-F1
#
_cell.length_a   1.000
_cell.length_b   1.000
_cell.length_c   1.000
_cell.angle_alpha   90.00
_cell.angle_beta   90.00
_cell.angle_gamma   90.00
#
_symmetry.space_group_name_H-M   'P 1'
#
loop_
_entity.id
_entity.type
_entity.pdbx_description
1 polymer ?
#
loop_
_entity_poly.entity_id
_entity_poly.type
_entity_poly.pdbx_seq_one_letter_code
_entity_poly.pdbx_strand_id
1 'polypeptide(L)'
;MKKFSGTVLQIIAALWIINGVAGIALSFVETGSGGAFIRGVVSALLGWGLFQFGTWLKTQKSGVIAQRVANTWWGADQGFRLSIFIGILWVIGIYIWHDSYSRDLGIVFTPPIGLVIAYFAYRKFVVIPPSAFAEENDYNVESDEEFSKAIRTSDLNTMKRLLESRTISPHGKNKHGRGWLQLATLASAVEPCKLLLEYGAFPLDKDDIGTSASVHASATGNKDLIALYSTVLQKSESANSN
;
A
#
# COMPACT_ATOMS: atom_id res chain seq x y z
N MET A 1 -7.35 13.72 -15.65
CA MET A 1 -8.09 12.55 -15.12
C MET A 1 -8.69 12.70 -13.71
N LYS A 2 -8.24 13.64 -12.86
CA LYS A 2 -8.63 13.78 -11.43
C LYS A 2 -10.10 14.11 -11.12
N LYS A 3 -10.81 14.87 -11.97
CA LYS A 3 -12.26 15.13 -11.81
C LYS A 3 -13.12 13.93 -12.23
N PHE A 4 -12.56 13.02 -13.02
CA PHE A 4 -13.31 11.96 -13.67
C PHE A 4 -13.70 10.85 -12.69
N SER A 5 -12.78 10.35 -11.85
CA SER A 5 -13.05 9.24 -10.92
C SER A 5 -14.09 9.58 -9.86
N GLY A 6 -13.97 10.73 -9.18
CA GLY A 6 -14.95 11.15 -8.17
C GLY A 6 -16.32 11.49 -8.75
N THR A 7 -16.39 11.97 -10.00
CA THR A 7 -17.66 12.29 -10.66
C THR A 7 -18.34 11.03 -11.19
N VAL A 8 -17.57 10.08 -11.75
CA VAL A 8 -18.08 8.76 -12.14
C VAL A 8 -18.60 7.99 -10.92
N LEU A 9 -17.91 8.03 -9.78
CA LEU A 9 -18.37 7.38 -8.55
C LEU A 9 -19.68 7.99 -8.03
N GLN A 10 -19.85 9.31 -8.09
CA GLN A 10 -21.10 9.99 -7.72
C GLN A 10 -22.25 9.66 -8.67
N ILE A 11 -21.97 9.51 -9.98
CA ILE A 11 -22.99 9.10 -10.97
C ILE A 11 -23.43 7.65 -10.69
N ILE A 12 -22.50 6.74 -10.44
CA ILE A 12 -22.80 5.35 -10.08
C ILE A 12 -23.59 5.28 -8.76
N ALA A 13 -23.19 6.07 -7.76
CA ALA A 13 -23.90 6.16 -6.49
C ALA A 13 -25.32 6.70 -6.65
N ALA A 14 -25.51 7.73 -7.49
CA ALA A 14 -26.84 8.29 -7.79
C ALA A 14 -27.74 7.25 -8.48
N LEU A 15 -27.21 6.49 -9.43
CA LEU A 15 -27.95 5.39 -10.07
C LEU A 15 -28.35 4.31 -9.07
N TRP A 16 -27.49 3.99 -8.10
CA TRP A 16 -27.79 3.05 -7.02
C TRP A 16 -28.86 3.57 -6.06
N ILE A 17 -28.84 4.85 -5.69
CA ILE A 17 -29.88 5.47 -4.86
C ILE A 17 -31.22 5.46 -5.61
N ILE A 18 -31.24 5.84 -6.89
CA ILE A 18 -32.46 5.84 -7.72
C ILE A 18 -33.05 4.43 -7.81
N ASN A 19 -32.22 3.42 -8.06
CA ASN A 19 -32.67 2.04 -8.13
C ASN A 19 -33.16 1.51 -6.77
N GLY A 20 -32.51 1.91 -5.67
CA GLY A 20 -32.95 1.59 -4.31
C GLY A 20 -34.30 2.21 -3.96
N VAL A 21 -34.50 3.49 -4.29
CA VAL A 21 -35.78 4.20 -4.07
C VAL A 21 -36.89 3.62 -4.96
N ALA A 22 -36.60 3.28 -6.21
CA ALA A 22 -37.54 2.60 -7.09
C ALA A 22 -37.93 1.22 -6.56
N GLY A 23 -36.97 0.46 -6.01
CA GLY A 23 -37.22 -0.82 -5.34
C GLY A 23 -38.09 -0.69 -4.08
N ILE A 24 -37.88 0.36 -3.28
CA ILE A 24 -38.77 0.68 -2.15
C ILE A 24 -40.17 1.02 -2.65
N ALA A 25 -40.31 1.87 -3.66
CA ALA A 25 -41.62 2.26 -4.20
C ALA A 25 -42.40 1.06 -4.77
N LEU A 26 -41.72 0.17 -5.52
CA LEU A 26 -42.31 -1.05 -6.06
C LEU A 26 -42.73 -2.03 -4.96
N SER A 27 -42.00 -2.08 -3.85
CA SER A 27 -42.36 -2.93 -2.70
C SER A 27 -43.67 -2.55 -1.99
N PHE A 28 -44.15 -1.32 -2.20
CA PHE A 28 -45.46 -0.87 -1.72
C PHE A 28 -46.59 -1.15 -2.72
N VAL A 29 -46.27 -1.39 -3.99
CA VAL A 29 -47.24 -1.70 -5.06
C VAL A 29 -47.47 -3.21 -5.17
N GLU A 30 -46.42 -4.02 -5.03
CA GLU A 30 -46.53 -5.48 -4.97
C GLU A 30 -46.68 -5.94 -3.51
N THR A 31 -47.88 -6.40 -3.15
CA THR A 31 -48.17 -7.00 -1.85
C THR A 31 -47.37 -8.28 -1.64
N GLY A 32 -46.24 -8.21 -0.93
CA GLY A 32 -45.73 -9.36 -0.21
C GLY A 32 -44.24 -9.73 -0.30
N SER A 33 -43.30 -8.81 -0.56
CA SER A 33 -41.88 -9.13 -0.28
C SER A 33 -41.19 -8.06 0.57
N GLY A 34 -41.18 -8.27 1.89
CA GLY A 34 -40.34 -7.48 2.81
C GLY A 34 -38.85 -7.48 2.40
N GLY A 35 -38.43 -8.50 1.63
CA GLY A 35 -37.10 -8.55 1.02
C GLY A 35 -36.84 -7.51 -0.07
N ALA A 36 -37.84 -7.03 -0.82
CA ALA A 36 -37.66 -5.94 -1.79
C ALA A 36 -37.47 -4.59 -1.08
N PHE A 37 -38.24 -4.35 -0.01
CA PHE A 37 -38.10 -3.15 0.82
C PHE A 37 -36.71 -3.07 1.47
N ILE A 38 -36.26 -4.15 2.12
CA ILE A 38 -34.93 -4.21 2.77
C ILE A 38 -33.81 -4.03 1.73
N ARG A 39 -33.91 -4.66 0.56
CA ARG A 39 -32.94 -4.48 -0.53
C ARG A 39 -32.89 -3.03 -1.03
N GLY A 40 -34.04 -2.38 -1.15
CA GLY A 40 -34.13 -0.97 -1.53
C GLY A 40 -33.50 -0.03 -0.50
N VAL A 41 -33.72 -0.28 0.80
CA VAL A 41 -33.12 0.51 1.89
C VAL A 41 -31.60 0.32 1.95
N VAL A 42 -31.12 -0.93 1.88
CA VAL A 42 -29.69 -1.24 1.92
C VAL A 42 -28.95 -0.65 0.71
N SER A 43 -29.52 -0.74 -0.49
CA SER A 43 -28.93 -0.14 -1.70
C SER A 43 -28.93 1.40 -1.65
N ALA A 44 -29.96 2.03 -1.10
CA ALA A 44 -30.00 3.47 -0.89
C ALA A 44 -28.93 3.94 0.12
N LEU A 45 -28.74 3.21 1.22
CA LEU A 45 -27.71 3.51 2.23
C LEU A 45 -26.28 3.30 1.68
N LEU A 46 -26.05 2.22 0.92
CA LEU A 46 -24.79 1.98 0.22
C LEU A 46 -24.49 3.08 -0.80
N GLY A 47 -25.49 3.46 -1.59
CA GLY A 47 -25.39 4.57 -2.53
C GLY A 47 -25.06 5.90 -1.83
N TRP A 48 -25.71 6.19 -0.70
CA TRP A 48 -25.42 7.37 0.11
C TRP A 48 -23.98 7.37 0.65
N GLY A 49 -23.51 6.24 1.18
CA GLY A 49 -22.13 6.07 1.64
C GLY A 49 -21.10 6.27 0.52
N LEU A 50 -21.33 5.69 -0.66
CA LEU A 50 -20.49 5.86 -1.83
C LEU A 50 -20.48 7.31 -2.36
N PHE A 51 -21.63 7.99 -2.29
CA PHE A 51 -21.73 9.39 -2.67
C PHE A 51 -20.89 10.28 -1.73
N GLN A 52 -20.99 10.05 -0.41
CA GLN A 52 -20.18 10.78 0.56
C GLN A 52 -18.69 10.47 0.40
N PHE A 53 -18.34 9.22 0.14
CA PHE A 53 -16.96 8.82 -0.14
C PHE A 53 -16.41 9.45 -1.43
N GLY A 54 -17.22 9.53 -2.50
CA GLY A 54 -16.85 10.23 -3.73
C GLY A 54 -16.68 11.73 -3.54
N THR A 55 -17.48 12.33 -2.66
CA THR A 55 -17.39 13.76 -2.30
C THR A 55 -16.14 14.02 -1.46
N TRP A 56 -15.85 13.14 -0.50
CA TRP A 56 -14.63 13.17 0.30
C TRP A 56 -13.36 13.00 -0.56
N LEU A 57 -13.38 12.11 -1.55
CA LEU A 57 -12.29 11.93 -2.51
C LEU A 57 -12.04 13.18 -3.37
N LYS A 58 -13.07 13.98 -3.67
CA LYS A 58 -12.91 15.27 -4.36
C LYS A 58 -12.26 16.34 -3.48
N THR A 59 -12.43 16.27 -2.16
CA THR A 59 -11.87 17.24 -1.20
C THR A 59 -10.43 16.96 -0.76
N GLN A 60 -9.89 15.76 -1.03
CA GLN A 60 -8.52 15.40 -0.65
C GLN A 60 -7.48 15.79 -1.73
N LYS A 61 -6.37 16.41 -1.33
CA LYS A 61 -5.21 16.68 -2.23
C LYS A 61 -4.58 15.34 -2.63
N SER A 62 -4.98 14.84 -3.80
CA SER A 62 -4.82 13.44 -4.23
C SER A 62 -3.42 12.93 -4.47
N GLY A 63 -2.37 13.77 -4.45
CA GLY A 63 -0.99 13.30 -4.62
C GLY A 63 -0.53 12.40 -3.48
N VAL A 64 -0.65 12.88 -2.23
CA VAL A 64 -0.05 12.19 -1.08
C VAL A 64 -0.85 10.95 -0.67
N ILE A 65 -2.19 10.99 -0.72
CA ILE A 65 -3.03 9.87 -0.28
C ILE A 65 -3.12 8.79 -1.36
N ALA A 66 -3.27 9.14 -2.64
CA ALA A 66 -3.30 8.12 -3.69
C ALA A 66 -1.95 7.40 -3.78
N GLN A 67 -0.84 8.13 -3.63
CA GLN A 67 0.49 7.52 -3.59
C GLN A 67 0.71 6.72 -2.31
N ARG A 68 0.19 7.17 -1.15
CA ARG A 68 0.22 6.39 0.10
C ARG A 68 -0.60 5.10 -0.01
N VAL A 69 -1.83 5.16 -0.52
CA VAL A 69 -2.69 3.99 -0.70
C VAL A 69 -2.13 3.06 -1.77
N ALA A 70 -1.62 3.60 -2.88
CA ALA A 70 -0.92 2.82 -3.89
C ALA A 70 0.33 2.15 -3.32
N ASN A 71 1.17 2.86 -2.57
CA ASN A 71 2.36 2.29 -1.94
C ASN A 71 1.98 1.24 -0.88
N THR A 72 0.92 1.45 -0.10
CA THR A 72 0.42 0.46 0.86
C THR A 72 -0.15 -0.77 0.15
N TRP A 73 -0.90 -0.59 -0.94
CA TRP A 73 -1.48 -1.67 -1.72
C TRP A 73 -0.41 -2.46 -2.47
N TRP A 74 0.48 -1.77 -3.18
CA TRP A 74 1.62 -2.34 -3.90
C TRP A 74 2.80 -2.74 -2.99
N GLY A 75 2.68 -2.52 -1.67
CA GLY A 75 3.55 -3.08 -0.64
C GLY A 75 2.95 -4.29 0.11
N ALA A 76 1.66 -4.59 -0.08
CA ALA A 76 1.01 -5.74 0.56
C ALA A 76 1.47 -7.08 -0.05
N ASP A 77 1.40 -8.18 0.68
CA ASP A 77 1.79 -9.50 0.15
C ASP A 77 1.01 -9.86 -1.13
N GLN A 78 1.67 -10.49 -2.10
CA GLN A 78 1.05 -10.94 -3.35
C GLN A 78 -0.11 -11.90 -3.08
N GLY A 79 0.00 -12.77 -2.06
CA GLY A 79 -1.07 -13.67 -1.64
C GLY A 79 -2.32 -12.94 -1.15
N PHE A 80 -2.13 -11.85 -0.40
CA PHE A 80 -3.23 -11.01 0.06
C PHE A 80 -3.95 -10.34 -1.11
N ARG A 81 -3.20 -9.74 -2.04
CA ARG A 81 -3.80 -9.07 -3.21
C ARG A 81 -4.60 -10.05 -4.05
N LEU A 82 -4.05 -11.25 -4.31
CA LEU A 82 -4.72 -12.29 -5.07
C LEU A 82 -6.04 -12.71 -4.41
N SER A 83 -6.07 -12.86 -3.08
CA SER A 83 -7.29 -13.20 -2.33
C SER A 83 -8.40 -12.15 -2.52
N ILE A 84 -8.04 -10.86 -2.54
CA ILE A 84 -8.99 -9.78 -2.78
C ILE A 84 -9.47 -9.77 -4.23
N PHE A 85 -8.57 -9.95 -5.21
CA PHE A 85 -8.95 -9.99 -6.62
C PHE A 85 -9.88 -11.16 -6.93
N ILE A 86 -9.59 -12.35 -6.41
CA ILE A 86 -10.45 -13.54 -6.56
C ILE A 86 -11.79 -13.31 -5.86
N GLY A 87 -11.81 -12.71 -4.67
CA GLY A 87 -13.05 -12.35 -3.99
C GLY A 87 -13.92 -11.39 -4.79
N ILE A 88 -13.33 -10.34 -5.38
CA ILE A 88 -14.05 -9.39 -6.24
C ILE A 88 -14.58 -10.07 -7.50
N LEU A 89 -13.75 -10.88 -8.18
CA LEU A 89 -14.16 -11.64 -9.36
C LEU A 89 -15.31 -12.60 -9.04
N TRP A 90 -15.28 -13.23 -7.88
CA TRP A 90 -16.31 -14.15 -7.42
C TRP A 90 -17.65 -13.43 -7.17
N VAL A 91 -17.62 -12.24 -6.53
CA VAL A 91 -18.81 -11.41 -6.33
C VAL A 91 -19.38 -10.92 -7.66
N ILE A 92 -18.52 -10.50 -8.59
CA ILE A 92 -18.93 -10.09 -9.95
C ILE A 92 -19.54 -11.29 -10.70
N GLY A 93 -18.90 -12.46 -10.63
CA GLY A 93 -19.36 -13.69 -11.29
C GLY A 93 -20.78 -14.07 -10.85
N ILE A 94 -21.06 -14.05 -9.55
CA ILE A 94 -22.41 -14.32 -9.04
C ILE A 94 -23.40 -13.24 -9.43
N TYR A 95 -22.96 -11.98 -9.50
CA TYR A 95 -23.84 -10.90 -9.95
C TYR A 95 -24.26 -11.06 -11.42
N ILE A 96 -23.39 -11.60 -12.27
CA ILE A 96 -23.64 -11.78 -13.71
C ILE A 96 -24.39 -13.08 -13.99
N TRP A 97 -24.09 -14.17 -13.26
CA TRP A 97 -24.58 -15.52 -13.59
C TRP A 97 -25.71 -16.05 -12.69
N HIS A 98 -25.97 -15.44 -11.54
CA HIS A 98 -26.99 -15.95 -10.62
C HIS A 98 -28.34 -15.26 -10.80
N ASP A 99 -29.32 -15.98 -11.31
CA ASP A 99 -30.68 -15.48 -11.52
C ASP A 99 -31.38 -15.15 -10.19
N SER A 100 -31.81 -13.89 -10.11
CA SER A 100 -32.87 -13.23 -9.33
C SER A 100 -33.24 -13.66 -7.88
N TYR A 101 -33.32 -14.94 -7.48
CA TYR A 101 -34.29 -15.29 -6.42
C TYR A 101 -33.78 -15.61 -5.00
N SER A 102 -32.49 -15.73 -4.74
CA SER A 102 -32.01 -15.84 -3.34
C SER A 102 -30.57 -15.36 -3.20
N ARG A 103 -30.41 -14.03 -3.24
CA ARG A 103 -29.14 -13.40 -2.83
C ARG A 103 -29.01 -13.47 -1.31
N ASP A 104 -28.79 -14.67 -0.80
CA ASP A 104 -28.31 -14.83 0.56
C ASP A 104 -26.93 -14.19 0.63
N LEU A 105 -26.84 -13.08 1.37
CA LEU A 105 -25.58 -12.37 1.61
C LEU A 105 -24.53 -13.31 2.21
N GLY A 106 -24.97 -14.34 2.94
CA GLY A 106 -24.12 -15.42 3.40
C GLY A 106 -23.39 -16.09 2.24
N ILE A 107 -24.12 -16.53 1.21
CA ILE A 107 -23.49 -17.18 0.05
C ILE A 107 -22.55 -16.19 -0.63
N VAL A 108 -22.99 -14.94 -0.88
CA VAL A 108 -22.23 -13.91 -1.62
C VAL A 108 -20.93 -13.46 -0.92
N PHE A 109 -20.85 -13.54 0.41
CA PHE A 109 -19.66 -13.04 1.10
C PHE A 109 -18.87 -14.15 1.80
N THR A 110 -19.41 -15.36 1.97
CA THR A 110 -18.72 -16.46 2.65
C THR A 110 -17.41 -16.85 1.95
N PRO A 111 -17.34 -17.05 0.62
CA PRO A 111 -16.08 -17.44 -0.01
C PRO A 111 -15.01 -16.33 -0.01
N PRO A 112 -15.31 -15.04 -0.29
CA PRO A 112 -14.34 -13.96 -0.11
C PRO A 112 -13.84 -13.81 1.33
N ILE A 113 -14.74 -13.86 2.33
CA ILE A 113 -14.37 -13.77 3.75
C ILE A 113 -13.52 -14.98 4.15
N GLY A 114 -13.92 -16.18 3.72
CA GLY A 114 -13.18 -17.43 3.93
C GLY A 114 -11.79 -17.39 3.34
N LEU A 115 -11.60 -16.85 2.13
CA LEU A 115 -10.28 -16.67 1.51
C LEU A 115 -9.37 -15.75 2.31
N VAL A 116 -9.91 -14.64 2.84
CA VAL A 116 -9.12 -13.71 3.67
C VAL A 116 -8.74 -14.36 5.01
N ILE A 117 -9.68 -15.06 5.67
CA ILE A 117 -9.41 -15.79 6.92
C ILE A 117 -8.39 -16.90 6.68
N ALA A 118 -8.55 -17.68 5.61
CA ALA A 118 -7.63 -18.74 5.22
C ALA A 118 -6.24 -18.18 4.90
N TYR A 119 -6.14 -17.01 4.25
CA TYR A 119 -4.87 -16.33 4.03
C TYR A 119 -4.19 -15.95 5.35
N PHE A 120 -4.91 -15.36 6.31
CA PHE A 120 -4.32 -15.03 7.61
C PHE A 120 -3.94 -16.29 8.43
N ALA A 121 -4.72 -17.36 8.32
CA ALA A 121 -4.40 -18.65 8.93
C ALA A 121 -3.15 -19.27 8.29
N TYR A 122 -3.08 -19.31 6.96
CA TYR A 122 -1.89 -19.74 6.21
C TYR A 122 -0.65 -18.93 6.63
N ARG A 123 -0.78 -17.61 6.75
CA ARG A 123 0.30 -16.74 7.21
C ARG A 123 0.72 -16.99 8.66
N LYS A 124 -0.18 -17.46 9.51
CA LYS A 124 0.08 -17.70 10.93
C LYS A 124 0.65 -19.10 11.20
N PHE A 125 0.23 -20.09 10.42
CA PHE A 125 0.53 -21.51 10.67
C PHE A 125 1.51 -22.13 9.68
N VAL A 126 1.51 -21.67 8.42
CA VAL A 126 2.36 -22.23 7.35
C VAL A 126 3.55 -21.31 7.05
N VAL A 127 3.30 -20.00 7.02
CA VAL A 127 4.39 -19.02 6.97
C VAL A 127 4.94 -18.87 8.37
N ILE A 128 6.05 -19.54 8.62
CA ILE A 128 6.89 -19.34 9.80
C ILE A 128 7.15 -17.82 9.91
N PRO A 129 6.94 -17.18 11.08
CA PRO A 129 7.20 -15.75 11.21
C PRO A 129 8.67 -15.48 10.82
N PRO A 130 9.00 -14.33 10.21
CA PRO A 130 10.38 -13.98 9.85
C PRO A 130 11.40 -14.17 10.99
N SER A 131 10.93 -14.13 12.25
CA SER A 131 11.74 -14.39 13.45
C SER A 131 12.20 -15.84 13.62
N ALA A 132 11.47 -16.82 13.09
CA ALA A 132 11.86 -18.24 13.17
C ALA A 132 12.67 -18.70 11.94
N PHE A 133 12.75 -17.87 10.89
CA PHE A 133 13.76 -17.96 9.84
C PHE A 133 15.06 -17.19 10.18
N ALA A 134 15.08 -16.44 11.29
CA ALA A 134 16.24 -15.63 11.68
C ALA A 134 17.40 -16.47 12.24
N GLU A 135 17.17 -17.74 12.58
CA GLU A 135 18.22 -18.65 13.04
C GLU A 135 18.83 -19.51 11.92
N GLU A 136 18.22 -19.52 10.72
CA GLU A 136 18.66 -20.38 9.61
C GLU A 136 18.38 -19.70 8.26
N ASN A 137 19.00 -18.55 8.02
CA ASN A 137 19.18 -18.07 6.66
C ASN A 137 20.61 -17.55 6.52
N ASP A 138 21.31 -18.21 5.61
CA ASP A 138 22.48 -17.75 4.87
C ASP A 138 22.13 -16.49 4.04
N TYR A 139 21.63 -15.44 4.72
CA TYR A 139 21.81 -14.09 4.26
C TYR A 139 23.30 -13.81 4.41
N ASN A 140 23.90 -13.15 3.44
CA ASN A 140 25.34 -12.95 3.35
C ASN A 140 25.80 -11.92 4.42
N VAL A 141 25.70 -12.29 5.72
CA VAL A 141 25.96 -11.46 6.91
C VAL A 141 27.32 -10.81 6.80
N GLU A 142 28.28 -11.53 6.23
CA GLU A 142 29.62 -11.04 5.95
C GLU A 142 29.59 -9.87 4.95
N SER A 143 28.84 -9.98 3.84
CA SER A 143 28.69 -8.89 2.88
C SER A 143 27.89 -7.70 3.42
N ASP A 144 26.86 -7.93 4.23
CA ASP A 144 26.09 -6.85 4.87
C ASP A 144 26.93 -6.11 5.92
N GLU A 145 27.78 -6.84 6.64
CA GLU A 145 28.73 -6.26 7.59
C GLU A 145 29.87 -5.53 6.86
N GLU A 146 30.39 -6.09 5.77
CA GLU A 146 31.35 -5.43 4.88
C GLU A 146 30.77 -4.12 4.34
N PHE A 147 29.52 -4.13 3.86
CA PHE A 147 28.85 -2.94 3.34
C PHE A 147 28.54 -1.92 4.43
N SER A 148 28.07 -2.36 5.60
CA SER A 148 27.87 -1.48 6.75
C SER A 148 29.18 -0.84 7.20
N LYS A 149 30.30 -1.56 7.12
CA LYS A 149 31.63 -1.04 7.42
C LYS A 149 32.06 -0.03 6.37
N ALA A 150 31.90 -0.37 5.09
CA ALA A 150 32.23 0.50 3.96
C ALA A 150 31.49 1.85 4.03
N ILE A 151 30.21 1.85 4.42
CA ILE A 151 29.44 3.09 4.63
C ILE A 151 30.06 3.94 5.75
N ARG A 152 30.42 3.33 6.89
CA ARG A 152 31.00 4.06 8.03
C ARG A 152 32.40 4.60 7.75
N THR A 153 33.17 3.91 6.92
CA THR A 153 34.51 4.33 6.50
C THR A 153 34.50 5.18 5.23
N SER A 154 33.33 5.47 4.66
CA SER A 154 33.15 6.14 3.37
C SER A 154 33.94 5.50 2.21
N ASP A 155 34.08 4.17 2.21
CA ASP A 155 34.72 3.44 1.11
C ASP A 155 33.74 3.23 -0.04
N LEU A 156 33.70 4.22 -0.93
CA LEU A 156 32.82 4.23 -2.10
C LEU A 156 33.15 3.12 -3.10
N ASN A 157 34.40 2.64 -3.17
CA ASN A 157 34.80 1.62 -4.13
C ASN A 157 34.20 0.27 -3.75
N THR A 158 34.29 -0.08 -2.46
CA THR A 158 33.66 -1.29 -1.94
C THR A 158 32.14 -1.21 -2.02
N MET A 159 31.54 -0.05 -1.74
CA MET A 159 30.09 0.14 -1.91
C MET A 159 29.65 -0.06 -3.36
N LYS A 160 30.33 0.55 -4.33
CA LYS A 160 30.01 0.38 -5.77
C LYS A 160 30.15 -1.07 -6.21
N ARG A 161 31.27 -1.72 -5.87
CA ARG A 161 31.51 -3.13 -6.18
C ARG A 161 30.37 -4.02 -5.69
N LEU A 162 29.95 -3.82 -4.44
CA LEU A 162 28.87 -4.62 -3.82
C LEU A 162 27.50 -4.32 -4.42
N LEU A 163 27.18 -3.06 -4.72
CA LEU A 163 25.93 -2.68 -5.40
C LEU A 163 25.87 -3.17 -6.86
N GLU A 164 26.98 -3.12 -7.59
CA GLU A 164 27.09 -3.58 -8.98
C GLU A 164 27.01 -5.10 -9.09
N SER A 165 27.61 -5.82 -8.14
CA SER A 165 27.54 -7.28 -8.06
C SER A 165 26.12 -7.82 -7.80
N ARG A 166 25.16 -6.93 -7.49
CA ARG A 166 23.78 -7.25 -7.08
C ARG A 166 23.69 -8.14 -5.83
N THR A 167 24.79 -8.30 -5.10
CA THR A 167 24.82 -9.01 -3.81
C THR A 167 24.01 -8.26 -2.76
N ILE A 168 24.01 -6.92 -2.84
CA ILE A 168 23.34 -6.05 -1.87
C ILE A 168 22.35 -5.14 -2.59
N SER A 169 21.13 -5.10 -2.05
CA SER A 169 20.11 -4.15 -2.51
C SER A 169 20.36 -2.75 -1.94
N PRO A 170 20.30 -1.67 -2.74
CA PRO A 170 20.40 -0.30 -2.24
C PRO A 170 19.25 0.08 -1.27
N HIS A 171 18.13 -0.64 -1.33
CA HIS A 171 16.99 -0.51 -0.42
C HIS A 171 17.07 -1.47 0.78
N GLY A 172 18.16 -2.23 0.87
CA GLY A 172 18.38 -3.21 1.93
C GLY A 172 18.55 -2.58 3.31
N LYS A 173 18.55 -3.45 4.32
CA LYS A 173 18.69 -3.10 5.73
C LYS A 173 19.78 -3.98 6.33
N ASN A 174 20.49 -3.43 7.30
CA ASN A 174 21.47 -4.21 8.07
C ASN A 174 20.78 -5.17 9.06
N LYS A 175 21.59 -6.00 9.74
CA LYS A 175 21.14 -6.93 10.81
C LYS A 175 20.32 -6.31 11.95
N HIS A 176 20.34 -4.99 12.09
CA HIS A 176 19.56 -4.26 13.10
C HIS A 176 18.28 -3.64 12.52
N GLY A 177 17.89 -3.99 11.30
CA GLY A 177 16.69 -3.44 10.64
C GLY A 177 16.83 -2.00 10.17
N ARG A 178 18.06 -1.47 10.15
CA ARG A 178 18.34 -0.09 9.70
C ARG A 178 18.72 -0.08 8.23
N GLY A 179 18.03 0.70 7.43
CA GLY A 179 18.34 0.85 6.01
C GLY A 179 19.70 1.50 5.77
N TRP A 180 20.30 1.20 4.61
CA TRP A 180 21.64 1.68 4.26
C TRP A 180 21.74 3.20 4.26
N LEU A 181 20.72 3.90 3.75
CA LEU A 181 20.69 5.36 3.69
C LEU A 181 20.55 6.00 5.09
N GLN A 182 19.79 5.38 6.00
CA GLN A 182 19.68 5.80 7.39
C GLN A 182 21.02 5.62 8.12
N LEU A 183 21.72 4.51 7.86
CA LEU A 183 23.03 4.24 8.44
C LEU A 183 24.08 5.25 7.95
N ALA A 184 24.10 5.55 6.65
CA ALA A 184 24.97 6.57 6.07
C ALA A 184 24.68 7.98 6.65
N THR A 185 23.41 8.32 6.81
CA THR A 185 22.99 9.58 7.43
C THR A 185 23.49 9.71 8.87
N LEU A 186 23.34 8.66 9.68
CA LEU A 186 23.77 8.67 11.08
C LEU A 186 25.29 8.74 11.21
N ALA A 187 26.02 8.13 10.27
CA ALA A 187 27.47 8.27 10.17
C ALA A 187 27.90 9.66 9.65
N SER A 188 26.96 10.54 9.29
CA SER A 188 27.22 11.84 8.65
C SER A 188 28.04 11.73 7.35
N ALA A 189 27.94 10.59 6.65
CA ALA A 189 28.73 10.29 5.46
C ALA A 189 27.99 10.75 4.20
N VAL A 190 28.32 11.94 3.70
CA VAL A 190 27.60 12.62 2.60
C VAL A 190 27.76 11.88 1.27
N GLU A 191 28.95 11.39 0.96
CA GLU A 191 29.27 10.72 -0.29
C GLU A 191 28.59 9.34 -0.39
N PRO A 192 28.62 8.48 0.65
CA PRO A 192 27.77 7.28 0.69
C PRO A 192 26.28 7.58 0.53
N CYS A 193 25.78 8.68 1.11
CA CYS A 193 24.38 9.08 0.92
C CYS A 193 24.09 9.41 -0.55
N LYS A 194 24.95 10.20 -1.22
CA LYS A 194 24.82 10.51 -2.65
C LYS A 194 24.81 9.25 -3.51
N LEU A 195 25.74 8.33 -3.26
CA LEU A 195 25.82 7.07 -4.00
C LEU A 195 24.55 6.24 -3.83
N LEU A 196 24.04 6.08 -2.61
CA LEU A 196 22.81 5.32 -2.38
C LEU A 196 21.58 5.95 -3.06
N LEU A 197 21.51 7.30 -3.10
CA LEU A 197 20.46 8.01 -3.83
C LEU A 197 20.55 7.79 -5.35
N GLU A 198 21.76 7.73 -5.92
CA GLU A 198 21.97 7.42 -7.35
C GLU A 198 21.49 6.01 -7.71
N TYR A 199 21.66 5.05 -6.79
CA TYR A 199 21.17 3.68 -6.95
C TYR A 199 19.69 3.50 -6.57
N GLY A 200 18.97 4.60 -6.33
CA GLY A 200 17.51 4.62 -6.19
C GLY A 200 16.96 4.63 -4.76
N ALA A 201 17.81 4.63 -3.72
CA ALA A 201 17.33 4.77 -2.35
C ALA A 201 16.62 6.13 -2.16
N PHE A 202 15.54 6.18 -1.37
CA PHE A 202 14.77 7.41 -1.19
C PHE A 202 14.86 7.96 0.24
N PRO A 203 15.04 9.29 0.43
CA PRO A 203 15.22 9.88 1.77
C PRO A 203 14.04 9.70 2.75
N LEU A 204 12.83 9.43 2.23
CA LEU A 204 11.63 9.20 3.04
C LEU A 204 11.36 7.72 3.34
N ASP A 205 12.18 6.81 2.80
CA ASP A 205 12.06 5.38 3.12
C ASP A 205 12.26 5.17 4.62
N LYS A 206 11.42 4.31 5.20
CA LYS A 206 11.42 4.03 6.63
C LYS A 206 12.18 2.75 6.93
N ASP A 207 13.01 2.81 7.96
CA ASP A 207 13.59 1.61 8.56
C ASP A 207 12.58 0.85 9.43
N ASP A 208 13.00 -0.24 10.07
CA ASP A 208 12.10 -1.08 10.89
C ASP A 208 11.56 -0.37 12.14
N ILE A 209 12.23 0.71 12.60
CA ILE A 209 11.73 1.56 13.70
C ILE A 209 10.83 2.71 13.19
N GLY A 210 10.52 2.73 11.89
CA GLY A 210 9.59 3.69 11.28
C GLY A 210 10.19 5.08 11.04
N THR A 211 11.51 5.23 11.11
CA THR A 211 12.23 6.50 10.96
C THR A 211 12.87 6.58 9.57
N SER A 212 12.83 7.76 8.97
CA SER A 212 13.42 7.99 7.63
C SER A 212 14.80 8.62 7.72
N ALA A 213 15.58 8.48 6.63
CA ALA A 213 16.90 9.09 6.53
C ALA A 213 16.81 10.63 6.66
N SER A 214 15.77 11.25 6.10
CA SER A 214 15.54 12.70 6.27
C SER A 214 15.33 13.10 7.73
N VAL A 215 14.57 12.32 8.52
CA VAL A 215 14.38 12.59 9.95
C VAL A 215 15.69 12.44 10.72
N HIS A 216 16.49 11.41 10.39
CA HIS A 216 17.82 11.26 10.99
C HIS A 216 18.76 12.42 10.66
N ALA A 217 18.73 12.96 9.43
CA ALA A 217 19.55 14.11 9.05
C ALA A 217 19.18 15.38 9.82
N SER A 218 17.88 15.59 10.06
CA SER A 218 17.42 16.68 10.92
C SER A 218 17.87 16.49 12.37
N ALA A 219 17.87 15.26 12.87
CA ALA A 219 18.32 14.95 14.23
C ALA A 219 19.84 15.10 14.41
N THR A 220 20.64 14.77 13.38
CA THR A 220 22.10 14.97 13.41
C THR A 220 22.51 16.43 13.21
N GLY A 221 21.61 17.29 12.71
CA GLY A 221 21.89 18.70 12.45
C GLY A 221 22.85 18.95 11.29
N ASN A 222 23.13 17.93 10.48
CA ASN A 222 24.05 18.02 9.35
C ASN A 222 23.39 18.77 8.19
N LYS A 223 23.77 20.04 8.00
CA LYS A 223 23.20 20.94 6.99
C LYS A 223 23.36 20.42 5.57
N ASP A 224 24.47 19.75 5.27
CA ASP A 224 24.75 19.24 3.92
C ASP A 224 23.80 18.10 3.56
N LEU A 225 23.54 17.19 4.50
CA LEU A 225 22.57 16.10 4.32
C LEU A 225 21.13 16.62 4.23
N ILE A 226 20.78 17.61 5.05
CA ILE A 226 19.46 18.24 4.99
C ILE A 226 19.25 18.89 3.61
N ALA A 227 20.23 19.64 3.10
CA ALA A 227 20.18 20.27 1.79
C ALA A 227 20.13 19.25 0.64
N LEU A 228 20.90 18.16 0.75
CA LEU A 228 20.89 17.07 -0.22
C LEU A 228 19.50 16.44 -0.31
N TYR A 229 18.92 16.05 0.83
CA TYR A 229 17.60 15.42 0.88
C TYR A 229 16.49 16.37 0.47
N SER A 230 16.51 17.64 0.89
CA SER A 230 15.50 18.61 0.45
C SER A 230 15.52 18.81 -1.06
N THR A 231 16.70 18.82 -1.68
CA THR A 231 16.85 18.94 -3.14
C THR A 231 16.25 17.74 -3.87
N VAL A 232 16.54 16.52 -3.39
CA VAL A 232 15.96 15.28 -3.95
C VAL A 232 14.44 15.29 -3.82
N LEU A 233 13.91 15.75 -2.69
CA LEU A 233 12.47 15.82 -2.45
C LEU A 233 11.79 16.84 -3.37
N GLN A 234 12.33 18.05 -3.50
CA GLN A 234 11.80 19.06 -4.44
C GLN A 234 11.80 18.57 -5.89
N LYS A 235 12.85 17.86 -6.31
CA LYS A 235 12.92 17.25 -7.65
C LYS A 235 11.85 16.18 -7.84
N SER A 236 11.57 15.38 -6.81
CA SER A 236 10.49 14.39 -6.86
C SER A 236 9.10 15.02 -6.92
N GLU A 237 8.90 16.17 -6.27
CA GLU A 237 7.64 16.92 -6.30
C GLU A 237 7.40 17.59 -7.66
N SER A 238 8.42 18.19 -8.27
CA SER A 238 8.31 18.81 -9.59
C SER A 238 8.09 17.77 -10.70
N ALA A 239 8.74 16.60 -10.60
CA ALA A 239 8.51 15.47 -11.52
C ALA A 239 7.07 14.93 -11.45
N ASN A 240 6.40 15.03 -10.30
CA ASN A 240 5.01 14.61 -10.12
C ASN A 240 3.96 15.68 -10.50
N SER A 241 4.40 16.90 -10.83
CA SER A 241 3.53 18.04 -11.18
C SER A 241 3.35 18.27 -12.68
N ASN A 242 4.12 17.59 -13.52
CA ASN A 242 3.99 17.57 -14.99
C ASN A 242 3.22 16.33 -15.45
#